data_AF-A0A928EWR6-F1
#
_entry.id   AF-A0A928EWR6-F1
#
_cell.length_a   1.000
_cell.length_b   1.000
_cell.length_c   1.000
_cell.angle_alpha   90.00
_cell.angle_beta   90.00
_cell.angle_gamma   90.00
#
_symmetry.space_group_name_H-M   'P 1'
#
loop_
_entity.id
_entity.type
_entity.pdbx_description
1 polymer ?
#
loop_
_entity_poly.entity_id
_entity_poly.type
_entity_poly.pdbx_seq_one_letter_code
_entity_poly.pdbx_strand_id
1 'polypeptide(L)'
;MRQKLISLGLYVLVFAFALFLSFLYLSVFINLFSKFNLLDSKVGLFISVIGSVLVSIVVLVYVIVRVNSFKKTKFSNWISMNYPKMILYYVFSVICFASIKSKIIWKYEDLKSILSTEWTIIGISITIFVVWPIVLEHLKKKKPQQPSDPFPLSKRRYIEEKGEFYQNTCQSFNFIPLLTANIIVISVASSCVYFSSSEVNLLNQTVVTIAFYLCTNTLIELFMSALLPIKEERNAILDGTKNSSQEIEEYNQIDETTNQLFVTLDRIKASTTFTEEEKAEIAEKLLLEYCGIQQNAHQSTNSTDIETKKPSAPCEVTQ
;
A
#
# COMPACT_ATOMS: atom_id res chain seq x y z
N MET A 1 -30.53 -26.00 9.88
CA MET A 1 -29.65 -27.07 9.34
C MET A 1 -28.64 -26.53 8.32
N ARG A 2 -29.07 -25.74 7.31
CA ARG A 2 -28.21 -25.14 6.26
C ARG A 2 -27.05 -24.27 6.80
N GLN A 3 -27.30 -23.39 7.78
CA GLN A 3 -26.24 -22.55 8.38
C GLN A 3 -25.16 -23.36 9.12
N LYS A 4 -25.55 -24.44 9.81
CA LYS A 4 -24.60 -25.34 10.50
C LYS A 4 -23.73 -26.12 9.51
N LEU A 5 -24.29 -26.51 8.37
CA LEU A 5 -23.56 -27.19 7.30
C LEU A 5 -22.53 -26.26 6.64
N ILE A 6 -22.92 -25.00 6.41
CA ILE A 6 -22.02 -23.97 5.86
C ILE A 6 -20.88 -23.66 6.83
N SER A 7 -21.16 -23.51 8.13
CA SER A 7 -20.10 -23.28 9.12
C SER A 7 -19.16 -24.47 9.25
N LEU A 8 -19.68 -25.71 9.19
CA LEU A 8 -18.86 -26.91 9.23
C LEU A 8 -17.95 -27.00 8.00
N GLY A 9 -18.49 -26.74 6.80
CA GLY A 9 -17.71 -26.70 5.56
C GLY A 9 -16.59 -25.66 5.61
N LEU A 10 -16.86 -24.47 6.17
CA LEU A 10 -15.85 -23.42 6.33
C LEU A 10 -14.74 -23.83 7.31
N TYR A 11 -15.06 -24.50 8.42
CA TYR A 11 -14.06 -25.02 9.36
C TYR A 11 -13.17 -26.10 8.74
N VAL A 12 -13.76 -27.03 7.97
CA VAL A 12 -12.99 -28.05 7.23
C VAL A 12 -12.07 -27.40 6.21
N LEU A 13 -12.56 -26.40 5.47
CA LEU A 13 -11.77 -25.67 4.49
C LEU A 13 -10.58 -24.94 5.14
N VAL A 14 -10.83 -24.23 6.25
CA VAL A 14 -9.78 -23.53 7.01
C VAL A 14 -8.73 -24.51 7.52
N PHE A 15 -9.16 -25.66 8.05
CA PHE A 15 -8.24 -26.70 8.51
C PHE A 15 -7.39 -27.26 7.37
N ALA A 16 -8.02 -27.64 6.25
CA ALA A 16 -7.31 -28.19 5.09
C ALA A 16 -6.30 -27.18 4.51
N PHE A 17 -6.69 -25.91 4.42
CA PHE A 17 -5.82 -24.84 3.94
C PHE A 17 -4.65 -24.58 4.90
N ALA A 18 -4.90 -24.51 6.22
CA ALA A 18 -3.86 -24.38 7.23
C ALA A 18 -2.90 -25.59 7.21
N LEU A 19 -3.43 -26.79 6.97
CA LEU A 19 -2.64 -28.02 6.90
C LEU A 19 -1.71 -28.01 5.70
N PHE A 20 -2.24 -27.65 4.54
CA PHE A 20 -1.44 -27.54 3.32
C PHE A 20 -0.31 -26.50 3.48
N LEU A 21 -0.63 -25.29 3.95
CA LEU A 21 0.36 -24.23 4.09
C LEU A 21 1.42 -24.54 5.16
N SER A 22 1.01 -25.06 6.31
CA SER A 22 1.95 -25.43 7.38
C SER A 22 2.82 -26.61 6.98
N PHE A 23 2.26 -27.62 6.30
CA PHE A 23 3.02 -28.75 5.77
C PHE A 23 4.05 -28.29 4.75
N LEU A 24 3.67 -27.45 3.79
CA LEU A 24 4.57 -26.94 2.77
C LEU A 24 5.75 -26.17 3.39
N TYR A 25 5.46 -25.28 4.35
CA TYR A 25 6.50 -24.53 5.05
C TYR A 25 7.44 -25.42 5.87
N LEU A 26 6.86 -26.29 6.72
CA LEU A 26 7.64 -27.19 7.57
C LEU A 26 8.45 -28.19 6.74
N SER A 27 7.88 -28.72 5.66
CA SER A 27 8.58 -29.67 4.78
C SER A 27 9.81 -29.02 4.14
N VAL A 28 9.67 -27.80 3.60
CA VAL A 28 10.80 -27.09 3.00
C VAL A 28 11.83 -26.72 4.06
N PHE A 29 11.40 -26.23 5.23
CA PHE A 29 12.29 -25.86 6.33
C PHE A 29 13.04 -27.07 6.91
N ILE A 30 12.36 -28.18 7.15
CA ILE A 30 12.97 -29.40 7.70
C ILE A 30 13.89 -30.08 6.67
N ASN A 31 13.54 -30.02 5.38
CA ASN A 31 14.40 -30.50 4.31
C ASN A 31 15.76 -29.78 4.30
N LEU A 32 15.84 -28.54 4.80
CA LEU A 32 17.11 -27.84 5.00
C LEU A 32 18.06 -28.65 5.88
N PHE A 33 17.60 -29.11 7.06
CA PHE A 33 18.41 -29.91 7.97
C PHE A 33 18.85 -31.23 7.35
N SER A 34 18.00 -31.83 6.52
CA SER A 34 18.36 -33.04 5.78
C SER A 34 19.47 -32.78 4.75
N LYS A 35 19.46 -31.62 4.06
CA LYS A 35 20.53 -31.21 3.15
C LYS A 35 21.88 -31.02 3.86
N PHE A 36 21.87 -30.69 5.14
CA PHE A 36 23.08 -30.59 5.98
C PHE A 36 23.47 -31.92 6.66
N ASN A 37 22.80 -33.03 6.34
CA ASN A 37 22.96 -34.33 7.01
C ASN A 37 22.72 -34.26 8.53
N LEU A 38 21.99 -33.25 9.02
CA LEU A 38 21.64 -33.12 10.44
C LEU A 38 20.43 -33.97 10.82
N LEU A 39 19.60 -34.33 9.83
CA LEU A 39 18.37 -35.08 10.03
C LEU A 39 18.09 -36.04 8.87
N ASP A 40 17.71 -37.28 9.18
CA ASP A 40 17.26 -38.23 8.18
C ASP A 40 15.98 -37.74 7.48
N SER A 41 15.91 -37.90 6.15
CA SER A 41 14.81 -37.36 5.35
C SER A 41 13.45 -37.97 5.73
N LYS A 42 13.39 -39.25 6.13
CA LYS A 42 12.14 -39.90 6.54
C LYS A 42 11.66 -39.37 7.88
N VAL A 43 12.59 -39.19 8.83
CA VAL A 43 12.31 -38.56 10.13
C VAL A 43 11.83 -37.13 9.93
N GLY A 44 12.48 -36.37 9.04
CA GLY A 44 12.08 -35.00 8.73
C GLY A 44 10.68 -34.87 8.12
N LEU A 45 10.31 -35.78 7.21
CA LEU A 45 8.95 -35.83 6.65
C LEU A 45 7.91 -36.11 7.74
N PHE A 46 8.18 -37.05 8.64
CA PHE A 46 7.29 -37.38 9.75
C PHE A 46 7.06 -36.18 10.69
N ILE A 47 8.14 -35.47 11.06
CA ILE A 47 8.06 -34.24 11.86
C ILE A 47 7.23 -33.18 11.13
N SER A 48 7.41 -33.03 9.82
CA SER A 48 6.66 -32.06 9.00
C SER A 48 5.15 -32.35 9.02
N VAL A 49 4.76 -33.61 8.87
CA VAL A 49 3.36 -34.04 8.91
C VAL A 49 2.75 -33.77 10.29
N ILE A 50 3.37 -34.26 11.36
CA ILE A 50 2.83 -34.09 12.73
C ILE A 50 2.77 -32.60 13.09
N GLY A 51 3.84 -31.85 12.82
CA GLY A 51 3.90 -30.41 13.09
C GLY A 51 2.79 -29.66 12.34
N SER A 52 2.53 -30.00 11.07
CA SER A 52 1.47 -29.36 10.28
C SER A 52 0.07 -29.63 10.81
N VAL A 53 -0.19 -30.85 11.31
CA VAL A 53 -1.47 -31.19 11.95
C VAL A 53 -1.65 -30.38 13.24
N LEU A 54 -0.62 -30.30 14.08
CA LEU A 54 -0.68 -29.53 15.33
C LEU A 54 -0.93 -28.03 15.07
N VAL A 55 -0.19 -27.43 14.13
CA VAL A 55 -0.39 -26.02 13.75
C VAL A 55 -1.81 -25.79 13.22
N SER A 56 -2.31 -26.69 12.38
CA SER A 56 -3.67 -26.59 11.83
C SER A 56 -4.76 -26.68 12.89
N ILE A 57 -4.58 -27.53 13.90
CA ILE A 57 -5.49 -27.62 15.05
C ILE A 57 -5.50 -26.28 15.81
N VAL A 58 -4.32 -25.70 16.08
CA VAL A 58 -4.20 -24.41 16.77
C VAL A 58 -4.88 -23.30 15.98
N VAL A 59 -4.66 -23.23 14.67
CA VAL A 59 -5.31 -22.24 13.78
C VAL A 59 -6.82 -22.42 13.78
N LEU A 60 -7.31 -23.66 13.68
CA LEU A 60 -8.73 -23.95 13.69
C LEU A 60 -9.39 -23.54 15.02
N VAL A 61 -8.78 -23.89 16.16
CA VAL A 61 -9.25 -23.47 17.48
C VAL A 61 -9.29 -21.95 17.58
N TYR A 62 -8.24 -21.26 17.10
CA TYR A 62 -8.21 -19.80 17.05
C TYR A 62 -9.37 -19.22 16.22
N VAL A 63 -9.65 -19.77 15.03
CA VAL A 63 -10.76 -19.32 14.17
C VAL A 63 -12.11 -19.55 14.84
N ILE A 64 -12.33 -20.70 15.48
CA ILE A 64 -13.59 -21.01 16.18
C ILE A 64 -13.83 -20.03 17.34
N VAL A 65 -12.81 -19.83 18.18
CA VAL A 65 -12.88 -18.86 19.31
C VAL A 65 -13.15 -17.46 18.79
N ARG A 66 -12.58 -17.11 17.64
CA ARG A 66 -12.76 -15.80 17.00
C ARG A 66 -14.16 -15.55 16.49
N VAL A 67 -14.69 -16.49 15.71
CA VAL A 67 -16.02 -16.37 15.12
C VAL A 67 -17.09 -16.25 16.22
N ASN A 68 -16.86 -16.92 17.36
CA ASN A 68 -17.79 -16.89 18.49
C ASN A 68 -17.61 -15.72 19.46
N SER A 69 -16.57 -14.89 19.30
CA SER A 69 -16.28 -13.77 20.22
C SER A 69 -16.49 -12.41 19.56
N PHE A 70 -17.45 -11.63 20.08
CA PHE A 70 -17.71 -10.25 19.64
C PHE A 70 -16.62 -9.24 20.05
N LYS A 71 -15.61 -9.65 20.83
CA LYS A 71 -14.58 -8.76 21.35
C LYS A 71 -13.36 -8.72 20.41
N LYS A 72 -13.08 -7.54 19.84
CA LYS A 72 -11.80 -7.28 19.18
C LYS A 72 -10.67 -7.33 20.21
N THR A 73 -9.73 -8.27 20.06
CA THR A 73 -8.54 -8.35 20.89
C THR A 73 -7.36 -7.66 20.21
N LYS A 74 -6.37 -7.19 20.99
CA LYS A 74 -5.14 -6.58 20.44
C LYS A 74 -4.46 -7.48 19.39
N PHE A 75 -4.44 -8.79 19.64
CA PHE A 75 -3.91 -9.79 18.72
C PHE A 75 -4.73 -9.93 17.42
N SER A 76 -6.06 -9.73 17.48
CA SER A 76 -6.91 -9.72 16.26
C SER A 76 -6.50 -8.65 15.32
N ASN A 77 -6.40 -7.45 15.91
CA ASN A 77 -6.05 -6.25 15.20
C ASN A 77 -4.71 -6.53 14.52
N TRP A 78 -3.72 -6.92 15.33
CA TRP A 78 -2.39 -7.20 14.84
C TRP A 78 -2.36 -8.20 13.67
N ILE A 79 -3.08 -9.33 13.75
CA ILE A 79 -3.17 -10.27 12.62
C ILE A 79 -3.84 -9.63 11.40
N SER A 80 -5.01 -9.01 11.56
CA SER A 80 -5.72 -8.40 10.42
C SER A 80 -4.89 -7.32 9.72
N MET A 81 -4.02 -6.63 10.46
CA MET A 81 -3.18 -5.55 9.96
C MET A 81 -1.91 -6.03 9.28
N ASN A 82 -1.35 -7.14 9.75
CA ASN A 82 -0.06 -7.65 9.25
C ASN A 82 -0.23 -8.87 8.33
N TYR A 83 -1.44 -9.38 8.12
CA TYR A 83 -1.70 -10.54 7.27
C TYR A 83 -1.09 -10.44 5.87
N PRO A 84 -1.24 -9.33 5.11
CA PRO A 84 -0.62 -9.23 3.78
C PRO A 84 0.90 -9.38 3.82
N LYS A 85 1.56 -8.77 4.83
CA LYS A 85 3.01 -8.90 5.04
C LYS A 85 3.39 -10.31 5.48
N MET A 86 2.61 -10.95 6.35
CA MET A 86 2.85 -12.33 6.77
C MET A 86 2.79 -13.31 5.59
N ILE A 87 1.85 -13.11 4.66
CA ILE A 87 1.83 -13.89 3.41
C ILE A 87 3.09 -13.64 2.60
N LEU A 88 3.49 -12.37 2.44
CA LEU A 88 4.69 -12.02 1.69
C LEU A 88 5.94 -12.69 2.28
N TYR A 89 6.15 -12.57 3.60
CA TYR A 89 7.25 -13.23 4.31
C TYR A 89 7.16 -14.76 4.21
N TYR A 90 5.96 -15.34 4.28
CA TYR A 90 5.76 -16.78 4.08
C TYR A 90 6.22 -17.21 2.68
N VAL A 91 5.80 -16.52 1.63
CA VAL A 91 6.18 -16.84 0.24
C VAL A 91 7.69 -16.72 0.05
N PHE A 92 8.30 -15.61 0.51
CA PHE A 92 9.74 -15.41 0.38
C PHE A 92 10.56 -16.42 1.17
N SER A 93 10.16 -16.75 2.40
CA SER A 93 10.88 -17.74 3.22
C SER A 93 10.80 -19.14 2.62
N VAL A 94 9.64 -19.56 2.12
CA VAL A 94 9.49 -20.83 1.38
C VAL A 94 10.41 -20.86 0.16
N ILE A 95 10.40 -19.81 -0.67
CA ILE A 95 11.26 -19.73 -1.86
C ILE A 95 12.74 -19.76 -1.47
N CYS A 96 13.12 -19.01 -0.44
CA CYS A 96 14.49 -18.97 0.09
C CYS A 96 14.95 -20.36 0.52
N PHE A 97 14.21 -21.02 1.40
CA PHE A 97 14.58 -22.35 1.90
C PHE A 97 14.56 -23.43 0.82
N ALA A 98 13.64 -23.34 -0.14
CA ALA A 98 13.60 -24.25 -1.29
C ALA A 98 14.82 -24.08 -2.20
N SER A 99 15.33 -22.86 -2.32
CA SER A 99 16.46 -22.51 -3.20
C SER A 99 17.81 -22.97 -2.66
N ILE A 100 17.96 -23.17 -1.35
CA ILE A 100 19.21 -23.67 -0.75
C ILE A 100 19.53 -25.06 -1.30
N LYS A 101 20.75 -25.26 -1.81
CA LYS A 101 21.20 -26.53 -2.41
C LYS A 101 22.06 -27.30 -1.41
N SER A 102 22.01 -28.64 -1.46
CA SER A 102 22.83 -29.53 -0.59
C SER A 102 24.28 -29.68 -1.05
N LYS A 103 24.58 -29.25 -2.27
CA LYS A 103 25.93 -29.28 -2.85
C LYS A 103 26.45 -27.85 -2.98
N ILE A 104 27.77 -27.71 -2.88
CA ILE A 104 28.46 -26.47 -3.22
C ILE A 104 28.42 -26.33 -4.73
N ILE A 105 27.77 -25.28 -5.21
CA ILE A 105 27.61 -24.98 -6.65
C ILE A 105 28.39 -23.72 -7.00
N TRP A 106 28.45 -22.77 -6.09
CA TRP A 106 29.10 -21.48 -6.30
C TRP A 106 30.59 -21.56 -6.03
N LYS A 107 31.35 -20.89 -6.90
CA LYS A 107 32.75 -20.57 -6.66
C LYS A 107 32.87 -19.38 -5.73
N TYR A 108 34.07 -19.16 -5.24
CA TYR A 108 34.35 -18.07 -4.30
C TYR A 108 34.09 -16.69 -4.93
N GLU A 109 34.37 -16.55 -6.23
CA GLU A 109 34.11 -15.35 -7.02
C GLU A 109 32.60 -15.07 -7.14
N ASP A 110 31.80 -16.12 -7.32
CA ASP A 110 30.33 -16.00 -7.39
C ASP A 110 29.77 -15.47 -6.05
N LEU A 111 30.26 -16.00 -4.93
CA LEU A 111 29.87 -15.52 -3.60
C LEU A 111 30.22 -14.05 -3.38
N LYS A 112 31.42 -13.63 -3.80
CA LYS A 112 31.81 -12.21 -3.72
C LYS A 112 30.92 -11.33 -4.58
N SER A 113 30.59 -11.77 -5.79
CA SER A 113 29.72 -11.02 -6.69
C SER A 113 28.31 -10.86 -6.12
N ILE A 114 27.74 -11.93 -5.55
CA ILE A 114 26.43 -11.88 -4.90
C ILE A 114 26.48 -10.95 -3.69
N LEU A 115 27.48 -11.09 -2.82
CA LEU A 115 27.65 -10.25 -1.64
C LEU A 115 27.81 -8.76 -2.00
N SER A 116 28.56 -8.45 -3.06
CA SER A 116 28.66 -7.08 -3.59
C SER A 116 27.31 -6.54 -4.06
N THR A 117 26.50 -7.39 -4.68
CA THR A 117 25.12 -7.05 -5.08
C THR A 117 24.25 -6.80 -3.85
N GLU A 118 24.36 -7.62 -2.80
CA GLU A 118 23.63 -7.43 -1.54
C GLU A 118 23.97 -6.08 -0.88
N TRP A 119 25.26 -5.72 -0.82
CA TRP A 119 25.69 -4.42 -0.30
C TRP A 119 25.14 -3.26 -1.14
N THR A 120 25.07 -3.44 -2.46
CA THR A 120 24.45 -2.46 -3.38
C THR A 120 22.96 -2.32 -3.10
N ILE A 121 22.23 -3.42 -2.92
CA ILE A 121 20.81 -3.44 -2.56
C ILE A 121 20.58 -2.71 -1.23
N ILE A 122 21.44 -2.92 -0.24
CA ILE A 122 21.37 -2.20 1.04
C ILE A 122 21.65 -0.71 0.85
N GLY A 123 22.65 -0.33 0.05
CA GLY A 123 22.92 1.07 -0.27
C GLY A 123 21.71 1.78 -0.90
N ILE A 124 21.04 1.12 -1.85
CA ILE A 124 19.79 1.60 -2.44
C ILE A 124 18.69 1.71 -1.37
N SER A 125 18.55 0.69 -0.52
CA SER A 125 17.54 0.64 0.54
C SER A 125 17.71 1.78 1.56
N ILE A 126 18.96 2.09 1.94
CA ILE A 126 19.30 3.24 2.79
C ILE A 126 18.96 4.56 2.07
N THR A 127 19.26 4.65 0.77
CA THR A 127 18.94 5.85 -0.03
C THR A 127 17.45 6.10 -0.11
N ILE A 128 16.63 5.06 -0.32
CA ILE A 128 15.15 5.16 -0.26
C ILE A 128 14.71 5.64 1.13
N PHE A 129 15.35 5.14 2.19
CA PHE A 129 15.09 5.59 3.56
C PHE A 129 15.45 7.08 3.78
N VAL A 130 16.32 7.70 2.99
CA VAL A 130 16.57 9.15 3.08
C VAL A 130 15.35 9.99 2.67
N VAL A 131 14.42 9.43 1.89
CA VAL A 131 13.14 10.08 1.49
C VAL A 131 12.11 10.06 2.64
N TRP A 132 12.42 9.39 3.75
CA TRP A 132 11.52 9.21 4.90
C TRP A 132 11.00 10.49 5.59
N PRO A 133 11.72 11.63 5.63
CA PRO A 133 11.18 12.87 6.17
C PRO A 133 9.89 13.32 5.48
N ILE A 134 9.74 13.08 4.18
CA ILE A 134 8.53 13.41 3.41
C ILE A 134 7.36 12.54 3.87
N VAL A 135 7.60 11.24 4.07
CA VAL A 135 6.60 10.29 4.60
C VAL A 135 6.17 10.69 6.01
N LEU A 136 7.12 11.09 6.86
CA LEU A 136 6.86 11.60 8.21
C LEU A 136 5.97 12.85 8.20
N GLU A 137 6.23 13.80 7.31
CA GLU A 137 5.43 15.00 7.16
C GLU A 137 4.01 14.67 6.67
N HIS A 138 3.89 13.78 5.67
CA HIS A 138 2.61 13.29 5.18
C HIS A 138 1.78 12.60 6.28
N LEU A 139 2.42 11.75 7.10
CA LEU A 139 1.77 11.11 8.25
C LEU A 139 1.33 12.14 9.30
N LYS A 140 2.13 13.18 9.59
CA LYS A 140 1.71 14.25 10.51
C LYS A 140 0.45 14.96 10.00
N LYS A 141 0.36 15.24 8.71
CA LYS A 141 -0.81 15.89 8.07
C LYS A 141 -2.08 15.01 8.15
N LYS A 142 -1.94 13.68 8.02
CA LYS A 142 -3.06 12.73 8.08
C LYS A 142 -3.49 12.32 9.49
N LYS A 143 -2.92 12.89 10.55
CA LYS A 143 -3.26 12.53 11.93
C LYS A 143 -4.76 12.80 12.19
N PRO A 144 -5.54 11.78 12.60
CA PRO A 144 -6.96 11.96 12.84
C PRO A 144 -7.18 12.90 14.01
N GLN A 145 -8.09 13.86 13.82
CA GLN A 145 -8.45 14.85 14.82
C GLN A 145 -9.62 14.34 15.66
N GLN A 146 -9.59 14.67 16.95
CA GLN A 146 -10.67 14.29 17.85
C GLN A 146 -11.94 15.05 17.42
N PRO A 147 -13.07 14.35 17.19
CA PRO A 147 -14.30 15.02 16.84
C PRO A 147 -14.75 15.91 17.99
N SER A 148 -15.12 17.15 17.69
CA SER A 148 -15.70 18.11 18.66
C SER A 148 -17.10 17.70 19.10
N ASP A 149 -17.74 16.82 18.34
CA ASP A 149 -19.11 16.38 18.54
C ASP A 149 -19.20 15.18 19.52
N PRO A 150 -20.08 15.22 20.54
CA PRO A 150 -20.26 14.14 21.52
C PRO A 150 -20.92 12.85 20.99
N PHE A 151 -21.35 12.76 19.71
CA PHE A 151 -22.03 11.55 19.23
C PHE A 151 -21.20 10.25 19.40
N PRO A 152 -21.81 9.14 19.88
CA PRO A 152 -21.11 7.86 20.03
C PRO A 152 -20.59 7.28 18.71
N LEU A 153 -21.27 7.55 17.58
CA LEU A 153 -20.89 7.05 16.27
C LEU A 153 -19.62 7.73 15.73
N SER A 154 -19.52 9.06 15.89
CA SER A 154 -18.32 9.83 15.52
C SER A 154 -17.13 9.44 16.40
N LYS A 155 -17.36 9.21 17.69
CA LYS A 155 -16.34 8.69 18.62
C LYS A 155 -15.86 7.29 18.22
N ARG A 156 -16.76 6.38 17.82
CA ARG A 156 -16.38 5.04 17.34
C ARG A 156 -15.53 5.14 16.07
N ARG A 157 -15.96 5.93 15.09
CA ARG A 157 -15.24 6.15 13.83
C ARG A 157 -13.84 6.73 14.08
N TYR A 158 -13.73 7.74 14.94
CA TYR A 158 -12.44 8.29 15.36
C TYR A 158 -11.53 7.25 16.02
N ILE A 159 -12.05 6.36 16.87
CA ILE A 159 -11.24 5.28 17.49
C ILE A 159 -10.75 4.30 16.43
N GLU A 160 -11.57 3.97 15.44
CA GLU A 160 -11.20 3.10 14.31
C GLU A 160 -10.12 3.77 13.44
N GLU A 161 -10.32 5.02 13.02
CA GLU A 161 -9.37 5.82 12.22
C GLU A 161 -8.06 6.07 12.97
N LYS A 162 -8.10 6.37 14.27
CA LYS A 162 -6.92 6.51 15.12
C LYS A 162 -6.15 5.19 15.23
N GLY A 163 -6.87 4.08 15.33
CA GLY A 163 -6.28 2.75 15.32
C GLY A 163 -5.53 2.49 14.02
N GLU A 164 -6.19 2.71 12.89
CA GLU A 164 -5.62 2.54 11.55
C GLU A 164 -4.42 3.46 11.31
N PHE A 165 -4.53 4.74 11.68
CA PHE A 165 -3.43 5.69 11.59
C PHE A 165 -2.21 5.26 12.42
N TYR A 166 -2.43 4.85 13.68
CA TYR A 166 -1.35 4.34 14.54
C TYR A 166 -0.67 3.12 13.89
N GLN A 167 -1.43 2.24 13.26
CA GLN A 167 -0.88 1.06 12.60
C GLN A 167 -0.09 1.40 11.36
N ASN A 168 -0.63 2.22 10.46
CA ASN A 168 0.06 2.65 9.25
C ASN A 168 1.37 3.36 9.62
N THR A 169 1.35 4.15 10.68
CA THR A 169 2.54 4.80 11.24
C THR A 169 3.53 3.77 11.78
N CYS A 170 3.13 2.87 12.68
CA CYS A 170 4.03 1.84 13.23
C CYS A 170 4.60 0.93 12.13
N GLN A 171 3.79 0.53 11.15
CA GLN A 171 4.22 -0.28 10.02
C GLN A 171 5.25 0.44 9.16
N SER A 172 5.09 1.75 8.99
CA SER A 172 6.07 2.60 8.33
C SER A 172 7.39 2.58 9.10
N PHE A 173 7.39 2.56 10.43
CA PHE A 173 8.63 2.48 11.22
C PHE A 173 9.28 1.09 11.32
N ASN A 174 8.57 0.01 10.94
CA ASN A 174 9.12 -1.35 10.98
C ASN A 174 10.30 -1.56 10.02
N PHE A 175 10.55 -0.66 9.09
CA PHE A 175 11.73 -0.71 8.22
C PHE A 175 13.04 -0.50 8.95
N ILE A 176 13.05 0.27 10.04
CA ILE A 176 14.27 0.51 10.82
C ILE A 176 14.81 -0.79 11.40
N PRO A 177 14.04 -1.58 12.18
CA PRO A 177 14.55 -2.86 12.68
C PRO A 177 14.84 -3.86 11.56
N LEU A 178 14.10 -3.83 10.45
CA LEU A 178 14.35 -4.71 9.29
C LEU A 178 15.68 -4.38 8.58
N LEU A 179 15.96 -3.10 8.33
CA LEU A 179 17.23 -2.62 7.78
C LEU A 179 18.39 -2.95 8.72
N THR A 180 18.22 -2.74 10.03
CA THR A 180 19.22 -3.13 11.03
C THR A 180 19.49 -4.63 10.99
N ALA A 181 18.44 -5.46 10.93
CA ALA A 181 18.59 -6.91 10.81
C ALA A 181 19.33 -7.29 9.52
N ASN A 182 19.04 -6.66 8.38
CA ASN A 182 19.81 -6.87 7.15
C ASN A 182 21.28 -6.52 7.29
N ILE A 183 21.60 -5.37 7.87
CA ILE A 183 22.99 -4.94 8.07
C ILE A 183 23.73 -5.98 8.93
N ILE A 184 23.07 -6.53 9.95
CA ILE A 184 23.65 -7.60 10.77
C ILE A 184 23.86 -8.86 9.92
N VAL A 185 22.84 -9.33 9.21
CA VAL A 185 22.88 -10.57 8.42
C VAL A 185 23.92 -10.48 7.29
N ILE A 186 23.99 -9.38 6.56
CA ILE A 186 24.99 -9.18 5.50
C ILE A 186 26.40 -9.04 6.10
N SER A 187 26.56 -8.46 7.28
CA SER A 187 27.86 -8.34 7.95
C SER A 187 28.36 -9.72 8.37
N VAL A 188 27.44 -10.58 8.88
CA VAL A 188 27.73 -11.98 9.16
C VAL A 188 28.06 -12.73 7.87
N ALA A 189 27.27 -12.57 6.80
CA ALA A 189 27.54 -13.18 5.50
C ALA A 189 28.90 -12.77 4.93
N SER A 190 29.22 -11.48 5.01
CA SER A 190 30.52 -10.93 4.61
C SER A 190 31.64 -11.53 5.42
N SER A 191 31.47 -11.62 6.74
CA SER A 191 32.47 -12.21 7.62
C SER A 191 32.69 -13.69 7.29
N CYS A 192 31.61 -14.45 7.09
CA CYS A 192 31.68 -15.87 6.69
C CYS A 192 32.40 -16.07 5.35
N VAL A 193 32.21 -15.19 4.36
CA VAL A 193 32.88 -15.31 3.06
C VAL A 193 34.33 -14.85 3.11
N TYR A 194 34.63 -13.72 3.75
CA TYR A 194 35.99 -13.13 3.71
C TYR A 194 36.95 -13.73 4.74
N PHE A 195 36.47 -14.23 5.88
CA PHE A 195 37.33 -14.87 6.90
C PHE A 195 37.42 -16.39 6.77
N SER A 196 36.54 -17.03 5.98
CA SER A 196 36.71 -18.44 5.65
C SER A 196 37.80 -18.55 4.59
N SER A 197 38.83 -19.33 4.86
CA SER A 197 39.87 -19.74 3.91
C SER A 197 39.22 -20.03 2.55
N SER A 198 39.78 -19.51 1.45
CA SER A 198 39.17 -19.30 0.10
C SER A 198 38.35 -20.44 -0.54
N GLU A 199 38.24 -21.59 0.12
CA GLU A 199 37.32 -22.67 -0.20
C GLU A 199 35.88 -22.34 0.22
N VAL A 200 34.95 -22.49 -0.72
CA VAL A 200 33.53 -22.35 -0.45
C VAL A 200 33.02 -23.58 0.27
N ASN A 201 32.39 -23.37 1.43
CA ASN A 201 31.65 -24.42 2.13
C ASN A 201 30.14 -24.20 2.01
N LEU A 202 29.37 -25.23 2.37
CA LEU A 202 27.90 -25.22 2.30
C LEU A 202 27.27 -24.13 3.19
N LEU A 203 27.92 -23.81 4.32
CA LEU A 203 27.47 -22.79 5.25
C LEU A 203 27.56 -21.40 4.61
N ASN A 204 28.70 -21.05 4.01
CA ASN A 204 28.94 -19.76 3.35
C ASN A 204 27.92 -19.54 2.22
N GLN A 205 27.70 -20.55 1.36
CA GLN A 205 26.69 -20.52 0.31
C GLN A 205 25.28 -20.28 0.87
N THR A 206 24.95 -20.94 1.97
CA THR A 206 23.62 -20.85 2.57
C THR A 206 23.38 -19.51 3.24
N VAL A 207 24.35 -19.00 4.01
CA VAL A 207 24.25 -17.70 4.68
C VAL A 207 24.11 -16.57 3.66
N VAL A 208 24.91 -16.60 2.58
CA VAL A 208 24.79 -15.62 1.48
C VAL A 208 23.43 -15.75 0.79
N THR A 209 22.96 -16.96 0.49
CA THR A 209 21.61 -17.14 -0.09
C THR A 209 20.52 -16.52 0.79
N ILE A 210 20.56 -16.77 2.09
CA ILE A 210 19.58 -16.22 3.05
C ILE A 210 19.68 -14.69 3.10
N ALA A 211 20.91 -14.15 3.15
CA ALA A 211 21.15 -12.71 3.15
C ALA A 211 20.58 -12.04 1.88
N PHE A 212 20.80 -12.64 0.71
CA PHE A 212 20.27 -12.16 -0.57
C PHE A 212 18.75 -12.03 -0.57
N TYR A 213 18.03 -13.06 -0.12
CA TYR A 213 16.57 -13.03 -0.05
C TYR A 213 16.07 -12.00 0.95
N LEU A 214 16.73 -11.85 2.10
CA LEU A 214 16.36 -10.85 3.11
C LEU A 214 16.57 -9.42 2.59
N CYS A 215 17.68 -9.16 1.92
CA CYS A 215 17.99 -7.87 1.29
C CYS A 215 16.96 -7.54 0.21
N THR A 216 16.67 -8.49 -0.68
CA THR A 216 15.70 -8.30 -1.78
C THR A 216 14.29 -8.03 -1.24
N ASN A 217 13.85 -8.81 -0.25
CA ASN A 217 12.54 -8.61 0.36
C ASN A 217 12.42 -7.23 1.03
N THR A 218 13.48 -6.78 1.68
CA THR A 218 13.51 -5.47 2.33
C THR A 218 13.47 -4.33 1.33
N LEU A 219 14.20 -4.45 0.22
CA LEU A 219 14.14 -3.48 -0.87
C LEU A 219 12.72 -3.37 -1.44
N ILE A 220 12.06 -4.49 -1.70
CA ILE A 220 10.68 -4.52 -2.22
C ILE A 220 9.72 -3.85 -1.23
N GLU A 221 9.82 -4.19 0.06
CA GLU A 221 8.94 -3.63 1.09
C GLU A 221 9.14 -2.11 1.23
N LEU A 222 10.39 -1.64 1.27
CA LEU A 222 10.72 -0.22 1.29
C LEU A 222 10.21 0.52 0.06
N PHE A 223 10.42 -0.05 -1.13
CA PHE A 223 10.00 0.56 -2.40
C PHE A 223 8.48 0.68 -2.49
N MET A 224 7.74 -0.39 -2.15
CA MET A 224 6.27 -0.37 -2.15
C MET A 224 5.71 0.63 -1.14
N SER A 225 6.33 0.75 0.03
CA SER A 225 5.92 1.73 1.04
C SER A 225 6.27 3.17 0.69
N ALA A 226 7.37 3.42 -0.03
CA ALA A 226 7.69 4.74 -0.56
C ALA A 226 6.72 5.15 -1.69
N LEU A 227 6.31 4.20 -2.54
CA LEU A 227 5.38 4.47 -3.65
C LEU A 227 3.93 4.69 -3.20
N LEU A 228 3.49 4.10 -2.08
CA LEU A 228 2.10 4.17 -1.66
C LEU A 228 1.62 5.62 -1.40
N PRO A 229 2.32 6.47 -0.62
CA PRO A 229 1.93 7.87 -0.45
C PRO A 229 1.90 8.65 -1.77
N ILE A 230 2.87 8.39 -2.66
CA ILE A 230 2.95 9.04 -3.97
C ILE A 230 1.74 8.67 -4.83
N LYS A 231 1.35 7.40 -4.82
CA LYS A 231 0.15 6.93 -5.53
C LYS A 231 -1.12 7.55 -4.97
N GLU A 232 -1.23 7.68 -3.64
CA GLU A 232 -2.37 8.31 -2.98
C GLU A 232 -2.47 9.80 -3.32
N GLU A 233 -1.36 10.54 -3.25
CA GLU A 233 -1.32 11.96 -3.63
C GLU A 233 -1.63 12.14 -5.12
N ARG A 234 -1.07 11.31 -6.00
CA ARG A 234 -1.41 11.32 -7.44
C ARG A 234 -2.90 11.11 -7.65
N ASN A 235 -3.50 10.12 -6.99
CA ASN A 235 -4.93 9.84 -7.13
C ASN A 235 -5.77 11.00 -6.59
N ALA A 236 -5.39 11.62 -5.47
CA ALA A 236 -6.08 12.80 -4.95
C ALA A 236 -6.02 13.99 -5.91
N ILE A 237 -4.86 14.22 -6.55
CA ILE A 237 -4.72 15.26 -7.58
C ILE A 237 -5.57 14.91 -8.80
N LEU A 238 -5.51 13.67 -9.28
CA LEU A 238 -6.30 13.23 -10.44
C LEU A 238 -7.80 13.34 -10.18
N ASP A 239 -8.29 12.91 -9.02
CA ASP A 239 -9.70 13.01 -8.66
C ASP A 239 -10.13 14.47 -8.49
N GLY A 240 -9.25 15.34 -7.97
CA GLY A 240 -9.50 16.78 -7.85
C GLY A 240 -9.36 17.58 -9.15
N THR A 241 -8.78 17.00 -10.20
CA THR A 241 -8.57 17.64 -11.52
C THR A 241 -9.33 16.95 -12.64
N LYS A 242 -10.10 15.91 -12.31
CA LYS A 242 -10.91 15.17 -13.28
C LYS A 242 -12.14 16.00 -13.61
N ASN A 243 -12.19 16.52 -14.83
CA ASN A 243 -13.38 17.18 -15.35
C ASN A 243 -14.59 16.25 -15.19
N SER A 244 -15.57 16.69 -14.41
CA SER A 244 -16.84 16.00 -14.27
C SER A 244 -17.62 16.08 -15.58
N SER A 245 -18.53 15.13 -15.81
CA SER A 245 -19.44 15.20 -16.96
C SER A 245 -20.26 16.49 -16.96
N GLN A 246 -20.50 17.08 -15.78
CA GLN A 246 -21.20 18.34 -15.61
C GLN A 246 -20.34 19.53 -16.04
N GLU A 247 -19.06 19.57 -15.65
CA GLU A 247 -18.12 20.61 -16.10
C GLU A 247 -17.87 20.55 -17.62
N ILE A 248 -17.90 19.34 -18.21
CA ILE A 248 -17.82 19.16 -19.67
C ILE A 248 -19.09 19.68 -20.35
N GLU A 249 -20.27 19.42 -19.79
CA GLU A 249 -21.54 19.91 -20.33
C GLU A 249 -21.65 21.44 -20.19
N GLU A 250 -21.25 22.00 -19.05
CA GLU A 250 -21.17 23.45 -18.84
C GLU A 250 -20.19 24.10 -19.82
N TYR A 251 -19.01 23.49 -20.04
CA TYR A 251 -18.07 23.95 -21.06
C TYR A 251 -18.70 23.94 -22.46
N ASN A 252 -19.37 22.86 -22.84
CA ASN A 252 -20.02 22.76 -24.16
C ASN A 252 -21.14 23.80 -24.33
N GLN A 253 -21.93 24.05 -23.29
CA GLN A 253 -22.97 25.08 -23.31
C GLN A 253 -22.38 26.48 -23.43
N ILE A 254 -21.30 26.76 -22.68
CA ILE A 254 -20.57 28.03 -22.78
C ILE A 254 -19.99 28.19 -24.19
N ASP A 255 -19.36 27.16 -24.74
CA ASP A 255 -18.76 27.19 -26.08
C ASP A 255 -19.83 27.40 -27.17
N GLU A 256 -20.96 26.71 -27.09
CA GLU A 256 -22.08 26.87 -28.02
C GLU A 256 -22.67 28.29 -27.95
N THR A 257 -22.91 28.81 -26.74
CA THR A 257 -23.43 30.17 -26.55
C THR A 257 -22.42 31.23 -27.03
N THR A 258 -21.13 31.01 -26.78
CA THR A 258 -20.04 31.88 -27.26
C THR A 258 -20.00 31.89 -28.79
N ASN A 259 -20.09 30.72 -29.43
CA ASN A 259 -20.08 30.60 -30.88
C ASN A 259 -21.32 31.26 -31.50
N GLN A 260 -22.50 31.09 -30.91
CA GLN A 260 -23.72 31.77 -31.36
C GLN A 260 -23.62 33.30 -31.24
N LEU A 261 -23.00 33.81 -30.17
CA LEU A 261 -22.74 35.25 -30.01
C LEU A 261 -21.83 35.77 -31.13
N PHE A 262 -20.71 35.10 -31.40
CA PHE A 262 -19.78 35.50 -32.47
C PHE A 262 -20.44 35.49 -33.85
N VAL A 263 -21.21 34.43 -34.17
CA VAL A 263 -21.97 34.36 -35.43
C VAL A 263 -22.99 35.49 -35.55
N THR A 264 -23.64 35.86 -34.45
CA THR A 264 -24.62 36.95 -34.42
C THR A 264 -23.95 38.31 -34.61
N LEU A 265 -22.83 38.54 -33.93
CA LEU A 265 -22.01 39.75 -34.10
C LEU A 265 -21.47 39.88 -35.53
N ASP A 266 -21.01 38.80 -36.13
CA ASP A 266 -20.52 38.79 -37.51
C ASP A 266 -21.65 39.07 -38.51
N ARG A 267 -22.85 38.52 -38.29
CA ARG A 267 -24.04 38.85 -39.10
C ARG A 267 -24.45 40.32 -38.97
N ILE A 268 -24.40 40.89 -37.76
CA ILE A 268 -24.72 42.30 -37.53
C ILE A 268 -23.69 43.20 -38.20
N LYS A 269 -22.40 42.88 -38.11
CA LYS A 269 -21.34 43.61 -38.82
C LYS A 269 -21.52 43.57 -40.34
N ALA A 270 -21.84 42.40 -40.89
CA ALA A 270 -22.05 42.20 -42.32
C ALA A 270 -23.40 42.74 -42.84
N SER A 271 -24.34 43.09 -41.95
CA SER A 271 -25.65 43.63 -42.32
C SER A 271 -25.51 45.01 -42.97
N THR A 272 -26.18 45.23 -44.09
CA THR A 272 -26.29 46.56 -44.74
C THR A 272 -27.47 47.37 -44.22
N THR A 273 -28.27 46.80 -43.31
CA THR A 273 -29.55 47.35 -42.86
C THR A 273 -29.39 48.37 -41.73
N PHE A 274 -28.27 48.34 -41.01
CA PHE A 274 -27.99 49.21 -39.88
C PHE A 274 -26.84 50.16 -40.21
N THR A 275 -26.88 51.37 -39.67
CA THR A 275 -25.74 52.30 -39.72
C THR A 275 -24.59 51.80 -38.84
N GLU A 276 -23.36 52.25 -39.10
CA GLU A 276 -22.19 51.78 -38.33
C GLU A 276 -22.28 52.13 -36.82
N GLU A 277 -22.92 53.25 -36.46
CA GLU A 277 -23.18 53.63 -35.07
C GLU A 277 -24.22 52.69 -34.41
N GLU A 278 -25.29 52.32 -35.11
CA GLU A 278 -26.29 51.37 -34.60
C GLU A 278 -25.71 49.95 -34.45
N LYS A 279 -24.81 49.53 -35.35
CA LYS A 279 -24.11 48.23 -35.23
C LYS A 279 -23.22 48.18 -33.99
N ALA A 280 -22.53 49.29 -33.68
CA ALA A 280 -21.68 49.38 -32.50
C ALA A 280 -22.51 49.30 -31.22
N GLU A 281 -23.65 50.00 -31.16
CA GLU A 281 -24.54 50.01 -30.00
C GLU A 281 -25.21 48.64 -29.75
N ILE A 282 -25.65 47.95 -30.82
CA ILE A 282 -26.23 46.60 -30.72
C ILE A 282 -25.16 45.58 -30.29
N ALA A 283 -23.95 45.67 -30.82
CA ALA A 283 -22.84 44.79 -30.45
C ALA A 283 -22.43 44.96 -28.98
N GLU A 284 -22.35 46.21 -28.50
CA GLU A 284 -22.03 46.53 -27.11
C GLU A 284 -23.11 45.99 -26.15
N LYS A 285 -24.39 46.13 -26.51
CA LYS A 285 -25.51 45.62 -25.72
C LYS A 285 -25.52 44.08 -25.63
N LEU A 286 -25.25 43.39 -26.73
CA LEU A 286 -25.16 41.93 -26.76
C LEU A 286 -23.98 41.39 -25.94
N LEU A 287 -22.84 42.08 -25.96
CA LEU A 287 -21.68 41.73 -25.12
C LEU A 287 -21.96 41.94 -23.64
N LEU A 288 -22.63 43.03 -23.27
CA LEU A 288 -23.04 43.30 -21.89
C LEU A 288 -24.03 42.25 -21.36
N GLU A 289 -25.01 41.86 -22.18
CA GLU A 289 -25.98 40.81 -21.83
C GLU A 289 -25.29 39.45 -21.67
N TYR A 290 -24.36 39.11 -22.56
CA TYR A 290 -23.56 37.89 -22.45
C TYR A 290 -22.71 37.85 -21.17
N CYS A 291 -22.02 38.94 -20.85
CA CYS A 291 -21.24 39.06 -19.61
C CYS A 291 -22.13 38.98 -18.35
N GLY A 292 -23.34 39.53 -18.38
CA GLY A 292 -24.30 39.46 -17.28
C GLY A 292 -24.85 38.05 -17.04
N ILE A 293 -25.13 37.29 -18.11
CA ILE A 293 -25.61 35.90 -18.01
C ILE A 293 -24.51 34.98 -17.45
N GLN A 294 -23.26 35.15 -17.89
CA GLN A 294 -22.10 34.41 -17.38
C GLN A 294 -21.86 34.64 -15.87
N GLN A 295 -22.02 35.87 -15.37
CA GLN A 295 -21.88 36.18 -13.95
C GLN A 295 -22.96 35.53 -13.06
N ASN A 296 -24.20 35.47 -13.55
CA ASN A 296 -25.30 34.84 -12.83
C ASN A 296 -25.21 33.30 -12.82
N ALA A 297 -24.76 32.70 -13.93
CA ALA A 297 -24.50 31.25 -13.99
C ALA A 297 -23.41 30.84 -12.98
N HIS A 298 -22.33 31.62 -12.86
CA HIS A 298 -21.22 31.31 -11.95
C HIS A 298 -21.59 31.43 -10.45
N GLN A 299 -22.59 32.25 -10.09
CA GLN A 299 -23.10 32.34 -8.72
C GLN A 299 -24.04 31.18 -8.36
N SER A 300 -24.76 30.62 -9.33
CA SER A 300 -25.60 29.44 -9.18
C SER A 300 -24.79 28.16 -8.96
N THR A 301 -23.66 27.97 -9.65
CA THR A 301 -22.82 26.77 -9.48
C THR A 301 -22.09 26.79 -8.13
N ASN A 302 -21.55 27.94 -7.71
CA ASN A 302 -20.87 28.08 -6.42
C ASN A 302 -21.81 27.88 -5.20
N SER A 303 -23.10 28.18 -5.32
CA SER A 303 -24.07 27.95 -4.24
C SER A 303 -24.47 26.48 -4.09
N THR A 304 -24.35 25.69 -5.15
CA THR A 304 -24.65 24.24 -5.14
C THR A 304 -23.48 23.40 -4.59
N ASP A 305 -22.24 23.87 -4.78
CA ASP A 305 -21.04 23.25 -4.21
C ASP A 305 -20.82 23.53 -2.72
N ILE A 306 -21.37 24.63 -2.18
CA ILE A 306 -21.28 24.94 -0.74
C ILE A 306 -22.21 24.06 0.10
N GLU A 307 -23.32 23.56 -0.45
CA GLU A 307 -24.20 22.61 0.26
C GLU A 307 -23.72 21.16 0.23
N THR A 308 -22.74 20.81 -0.62
CA THR A 308 -22.09 19.49 -0.63
C THR A 308 -20.66 19.47 -0.10
N LYS A 309 -20.01 20.62 0.10
CA LYS A 309 -18.79 20.76 0.93
C LYS A 309 -19.08 21.54 2.20
N LYS A 310 -19.41 20.81 3.26
CA LYS A 310 -19.35 21.31 4.64
C LYS A 310 -17.98 21.96 4.88
N PRO A 311 -17.88 23.24 5.27
CA PRO A 311 -16.60 23.88 5.52
C PRO A 311 -15.99 23.33 6.82
N SER A 312 -14.77 22.79 6.73
CA SER A 312 -13.87 22.77 7.89
C SER A 312 -13.42 24.22 8.11
N ALA A 313 -14.01 24.86 9.12
CA ALA A 313 -13.75 26.24 9.47
C ALA A 313 -12.25 26.52 9.71
N PRO A 314 -11.75 27.69 9.30
CA PRO A 314 -10.54 28.28 9.87
C PRO A 314 -10.91 29.02 11.16
N CYS A 315 -10.17 28.76 12.25
CA CYS A 315 -10.11 29.65 13.40
C CYS A 315 -8.64 29.94 13.73
N GLU A 316 -8.10 31.00 13.13
CA GLU A 316 -7.34 31.98 13.90
C GLU A 316 -8.41 32.92 14.54
N VAL A 317 -8.25 33.52 15.72
CA VAL A 317 -7.30 34.61 16.03
C VAL A 317 -7.11 34.78 17.56
N THR A 318 -5.87 35.10 17.96
CA THR A 318 -5.36 35.78 19.20
C THR A 318 -5.49 35.08 20.56
N GLN A 319 -4.49 35.03 21.44
CA GLN A 319 -3.25 35.83 21.64
C GLN A 319 -1.99 34.95 21.67
#